data_AF-A0A963B2N3-F1
#
_entry.id   AF-A0A963B2N3-F1
#
_cell.length_a   1.000
_cell.length_b   1.000
_cell.length_c   1.000
_cell.angle_alpha   90.00
_cell.angle_beta   90.00
_cell.angle_gamma   90.00
#
_symmetry.space_group_name_H-M   'P 1'
#
loop_
_entity.id
_entity.type
_entity.pdbx_description
1 polymer ?
#
loop_
_entity_poly.entity_id
_entity_poly.type
_entity_poly.pdbx_seq_one_letter_code
_entity_poly.pdbx_strand_id
1 'polypeptide(L)' 'MGGSNKNVLIIGMGNVLMQDEGVGVRTVEELECRYEIPDGVTVIDGGTTGMEMFEPIRN' A
#
# COMPACT_ATOMS: atom_id res chain seq x y z
N MET A 1 28.37 -8.55 -5.01
CA MET A 1 27.35 -8.34 -6.06
C MET A 1 26.29 -7.45 -5.44
N GLY A 2 26.43 -6.13 -5.59
CA GLY A 2 25.58 -5.13 -4.92
C GLY A 2 24.34 -4.84 -5.75
N GLY A 3 23.21 -5.44 -5.40
CA GLY A 3 21.89 -4.95 -5.77
C GLY A 3 21.33 -4.24 -4.54
N SER A 4 21.02 -2.95 -4.65
CA SER A 4 20.29 -2.22 -3.60
C SER A 4 18.97 -2.95 -3.34
N ASN A 5 18.78 -3.49 -2.14
CA ASN A 5 17.54 -4.12 -1.71
C ASN A 5 16.49 -3.00 -1.57
N LYS A 6 15.80 -2.66 -2.66
CA LYS A 6 14.80 -1.60 -2.67
C LYS A 6 13.47 -2.21 -2.25
N ASN A 7 13.19 -2.15 -0.95
CA ASN A 7 11.87 -2.42 -0.43
C ASN A 7 10.92 -1.32 -0.90
N VAL A 8 9.92 -1.66 -1.70
CA VAL A 8 8.87 -0.73 -2.13
C VAL A 8 7.64 -0.99 -1.27
N LEU A 9 7.12 0.05 -0.65
CA LEU A 9 5.88 0.00 0.10
C LEU A 9 4.80 0.81 -0.64
N ILE A 10 3.67 0.18 -0.92
CA ILE A 10 2.48 0.79 -1.50
C ILE A 10 1.40 0.82 -0.42
N ILE A 11 0.95 2.01 -0.02
CA ILE A 11 -0.14 2.17 0.95
C ILE A 11 -1.33 2.81 0.25
N GLY A 12 -2.47 2.11 0.26
CA GLY A 12 -3.74 2.63 -0.19
C GLY A 12 -4.39 3.45 0.91
N MET A 13 -4.39 4.78 0.75
CA MET A 13 -5.03 5.70 1.70
C MET A 13 -6.42 6.09 1.19
N GLY A 14 -7.38 6.27 2.09
CA GLY A 14 -8.70 6.78 1.75
C GLY A 14 -9.84 6.22 2.58
N ASN A 15 -11.00 6.85 2.48
CA ASN A 15 -12.23 6.39 3.10
C ASN A 15 -13.17 5.77 2.06
N VAL A 16 -13.28 4.44 2.04
CA VAL A 16 -14.16 3.71 1.12
C VAL A 16 -15.64 4.05 1.25
N LEU A 17 -16.05 4.66 2.36
CA LEU A 17 -17.43 5.12 2.57
C LEU A 17 -17.69 6.51 1.95
N MET A 18 -16.65 7.27 1.64
CA MET A 18 -16.74 8.65 1.14
C MET A 18 -16.37 8.71 -0.35
N GLN A 19 -17.25 8.17 -1.20
CA GLN A 19 -17.20 8.28 -2.67
C GLN A 19 -15.78 8.16 -3.27
N ASP A 20 -15.21 9.28 -3.72
CA ASP A 20 -13.93 9.38 -4.42
C ASP A 20 -12.72 9.39 -3.48
N GLU A 21 -12.90 9.68 -2.19
CA GLU A 21 -11.83 9.61 -1.19
C GLU A 21 -11.28 8.18 -1.03
N GLY A 22 -12.11 7.16 -1.27
CA GLY A 22 -11.74 5.75 -1.18
C GLY A 22 -10.84 5.23 -2.29
N VAL A 23 -10.46 6.06 -3.27
CA VAL A 23 -9.76 5.61 -4.48
C VAL A 23 -8.43 4.90 -4.18
N GLY A 24 -7.67 5.34 -3.17
CA GLY A 24 -6.40 4.70 -2.82
C GLY A 24 -6.59 3.29 -2.28
N VAL A 25 -7.56 3.08 -1.40
CA VAL A 25 -7.94 1.74 -0.88
C VAL A 25 -8.41 0.84 -2.02
N ARG A 26 -9.31 1.34 -2.89
CA ARG A 26 -9.78 0.56 -4.06
C ARG A 26 -8.65 0.20 -5.01
N THR A 27 -7.65 1.06 -5.15
CA THR A 27 -6.50 0.82 -6.02
C THR A 27 -5.64 -0.33 -5.50
N VAL A 28 -5.37 -0.39 -4.19
CA VAL A 28 -4.59 -1.50 -3.61
C VAL A 28 -5.36 -2.81 -3.61
N GLU A 29 -6.65 -2.80 -3.30
CA GLU A 29 -7.53 -3.99 -3.42
C GLU A 29 -7.46 -4.57 -4.84
N GLU A 30 -7.54 -3.71 -5.85
CA GLU A 30 -7.50 -4.13 -7.25
C GLU A 30 -6.10 -4.58 -7.70
N LEU A 31 -5.05 -3.95 -7.16
CA LEU A 31 -3.67 -4.33 -7.42
C LEU A 31 -3.41 -5.76 -6.95
N GLU A 32 -3.82 -6.09 -5.72
CA GLU A 32 -3.68 -7.43 -5.14
C GLU A 32 -4.57 -8.46 -5.85
N CYS A 33 -5.76 -8.06 -6.34
CA CYS A 33 -6.67 -8.96 -7.04
C CYS A 33 -6.19 -9.30 -8.46
N ARG A 34 -5.60 -8.35 -9.19
CA ARG A 34 -5.27 -8.48 -10.61
C ARG A 34 -3.83 -8.86 -10.91
N TYR A 35 -2.91 -8.67 -9.96
CA TYR A 35 -1.47 -8.82 -10.21
C TYR A 35 -0.80 -9.66 -9.13
N GLU A 36 0.22 -10.41 -9.53
CA GLU A 36 1.16 -11.00 -8.59
C GLU A 36 2.12 -9.91 -8.09
N ILE A 37 2.19 -9.75 -6.78
CA ILE A 37 3.08 -8.79 -6.15
C ILE A 37 4.51 -9.34 -6.17
N PRO A 38 5.48 -8.67 -6.80
CA PRO A 38 6.83 -9.17 -6.90
C PRO A 38 7.57 -9.09 -5.57
N ASP A 39 8.60 -9.93 -5.42
CA ASP A 39 9.48 -9.93 -4.25
C ASP A 39 10.07 -8.53 -4.00
N GLY A 40 10.04 -8.10 -2.74
CA GLY A 40 10.50 -6.77 -2.32
C GLY A 40 9.46 -5.65 -2.47
N VAL A 41 8.22 -5.97 -2.85
CA VAL A 41 7.09 -5.04 -2.80
C VAL A 41 6.10 -5.48 -1.73
N THR A 42 5.73 -4.55 -0.86
CA THR A 42 4.69 -4.74 0.15
C THR A 42 3.53 -3.81 -0.18
N VAL A 43 2.31 -4.34 -0.12
CA VAL A 43 1.07 -3.57 -0.32
C VAL A 43 0.28 -3.59 0.99
N ILE A 44 -0.26 -2.45 1.39
CA ILE A 44 -1.03 -2.28 2.63
C ILE A 44 -2.27 -1.42 2.36
N ASP A 45 -3.41 -1.84 2.89
CA ASP A 45 -4.59 -0.96 3.07
C ASP A 45 -4.39 -0.09 4.31
N GLY A 46 -4.19 1.21 4.09
CA GLY A 46 -4.01 2.20 5.15
C GLY A 46 -5.32 2.85 5.60
N GLY A 47 -6.41 2.67 4.86
CA GLY A 47 -7.69 3.32 5.11
C GLY A 47 -7.53 4.81 5.47
N THR A 48 -8.11 5.20 6.60
CA THR A 48 -8.00 6.57 7.14
C THR A 48 -6.98 6.68 8.28
N THR A 49 -6.12 5.68 8.49
CA THR A 49 -5.18 5.64 9.62
C THR A 49 -3.93 6.46 9.32
N GLY A 50 -3.44 7.22 10.32
CA GLY A 50 -2.28 8.09 10.17
C GLY A 50 -1.03 7.55 10.88
N MET A 51 -1.06 7.54 12.22
CA MET A 51 0.11 7.17 13.02
C MET A 51 0.47 5.68 12.94
N GLU A 52 -0.51 4.81 12.68
CA GLU A 52 -0.32 3.36 12.57
C GLU A 52 0.55 2.98 11.36
N MET A 53 0.65 3.86 10.35
CA MET A 53 1.46 3.65 9.16
C MET A 53 2.96 3.93 9.37
N PHE A 54 3.37 4.49 10.51
CA PHE A 54 4.79 4.81 10.76
C PHE A 54 5.70 3.59 10.86
N GLU A 55 5.21 2.48 11.41
CA GLU A 55 6.01 1.26 11.50
C GLU A 55 6.24 0.65 10.11
N PRO A 56 5.20 0.45 9.26
CA PRO A 56 5.39 0.03 7.88
C PRO A 56 6.37 0.90 7.08
N ILE A 57 6.29 2.23 7.20
CA ILE A 57 7.12 3.18 6.44
C ILE A 57 8.61 3.12 6.82
N ARG A 58 8.94 2.67 8.03
CA ARG A 58 10.33 2.66 8.56
C ARG A 58 11.12 1.40 8.22
N ASN A 59 10.47 0.35 7.72
CA ASN A 59 11.07 -0.94 7.37
C ASN A 59 11.59 -0.99 5.93
#